data_AF-A0A958K9W6-F1
#
_entry.id   AF-A0A958K9W6-F1
#
_cell.length_a   1.000
_cell.length_b   1.000
_cell.length_c   1.000
_cell.angle_alpha   90.00
_cell.angle_beta   90.00
_cell.angle_gamma   90.00
#
_symmetry.space_group_name_H-M   'P 1'
#
loop_
_entity.id
_entity.type
_entity.pdbx_description
1 polymer ?
#
loop_
_entity_poly.entity_id
_entity_poly.type
_entity_poly.pdbx_seq_one_letter_code
_entity_poly.pdbx_strand_id
1 'polypeptide(L)'
;LERLGKRFEYRFTEFALTRIQVFIDGLSPLFAWKRLLPVALWSIAIWSIELAAYVAIGESFQVEMPLRYYILFLVTLNFSSLVPAAPGGIGVIEAITSGVLVKVGVDREIALAMVISQHLIQYIVVGIPGSISMFTWKQEIQRVAAQKQ
;
A
#
# COMPACT_ATOMS: atom_id res chain seq x y z
N LEU A 1 13.19 25.62 35.46
CA LEU A 1 12.57 25.31 34.15
C LEU A 1 13.57 24.72 33.15
N GLU A 2 14.86 25.07 33.18
CA GLU A 2 15.89 24.47 32.30
C GLU A 2 16.22 22.98 32.56
N ARG A 3 16.09 22.48 33.79
CA ARG A 3 16.39 21.06 34.11
C ARG A 3 15.32 20.06 33.61
N LEU A 4 14.11 20.54 33.31
CA LEU A 4 13.02 19.71 32.79
C LEU A 4 13.05 19.59 31.26
N GLY A 5 13.53 20.62 30.55
CA GLY A 5 13.69 20.59 29.08
C GLY A 5 14.74 19.58 28.61
N LYS A 6 15.89 19.51 29.29
CA LYS A 6 17.01 18.62 28.91
C LYS A 6 16.71 17.11 29.04
N ARG A 7 15.78 16.70 29.92
CA ARG A 7 15.34 15.29 30.02
C ARG A 7 14.33 14.91 28.93
N PHE A 8 13.58 15.89 28.42
CA PHE A 8 12.54 15.66 27.42
C PHE A 8 13.13 15.58 26.01
N GLU A 9 14.12 16.42 25.69
CA GLU A 9 14.89 16.33 24.43
C GLU A 9 15.61 14.99 24.30
N TYR A 10 16.29 14.51 25.34
CA TYR A 10 17.11 13.28 25.26
C TYR A 10 16.31 12.02 24.92
N ARG A 11 15.10 11.84 25.51
CA ARG A 11 14.23 10.67 25.22
C ARG A 11 13.65 10.70 23.80
N PHE A 12 13.33 11.89 23.29
CA PHE A 12 12.79 12.02 21.93
C PHE A 12 13.87 11.81 20.88
N THR A 13 15.09 12.30 21.15
CA THR A 13 16.26 12.06 20.30
C THR A 13 16.64 10.59 20.26
N GLU A 14 16.71 9.89 21.39
CA GLU A 14 17.00 8.45 21.40
C GLU A 14 15.93 7.62 20.67
N PHE A 15 14.64 7.94 20.87
CA PHE A 15 13.56 7.28 20.16
C PHE A 15 13.61 7.51 18.65
N ALA A 16 13.79 8.76 18.21
CA ALA A 16 13.90 9.11 16.80
C ALA A 16 15.15 8.47 16.16
N LEU A 17 16.30 8.52 16.83
CA LEU A 17 17.54 7.90 16.35
C LEU A 17 17.38 6.37 16.24
N THR A 18 16.79 5.71 17.23
CA THR A 18 16.55 4.26 17.19
C THR A 18 15.62 3.88 16.04
N ARG A 19 14.55 4.66 15.80
CA ARG A 19 13.61 4.39 14.71
C ARG A 19 14.23 4.64 13.34
N ILE A 20 15.00 5.71 13.19
CA ILE A 20 15.73 6.00 11.95
C ILE A 20 16.76 4.91 11.67
N GLN A 21 17.46 4.41 12.69
CA GLN A 21 18.47 3.38 12.53
C GLN A 21 17.84 2.04 12.13
N VAL A 22 16.75 1.61 12.80
CA VAL A 22 15.98 0.43 12.39
C VAL A 22 15.43 0.56 10.96
N PHE A 23 15.00 1.76 10.57
CA PHE A 23 14.52 2.04 9.21
C PHE A 23 15.65 1.94 8.18
N ILE A 24 16.80 2.58 8.42
CA ILE A 24 17.98 2.53 7.54
C ILE A 24 18.50 1.10 7.45
N ASP A 25 18.58 0.37 8.56
CA ASP A 25 19.01 -1.02 8.60
C ASP A 25 18.07 -1.93 7.80
N GLY A 26 16.75 -1.68 7.88
CA GLY A 26 15.74 -2.36 7.05
C GLY A 26 15.84 -2.05 5.56
N LEU A 27 16.34 -0.86 5.20
CA LEU A 27 16.60 -0.46 3.81
C LEU A 27 17.98 -0.90 3.31
N SER A 28 18.92 -1.23 4.20
CA SER A 28 20.28 -1.69 3.87
C SER A 28 20.32 -2.80 2.80
N PRO A 29 19.43 -3.80 2.81
CA PRO A 29 19.35 -4.81 1.74
C PRO A 29 18.93 -4.25 0.36
N LEU A 30 18.19 -3.15 0.32
CA LEU A 30 17.81 -2.45 -0.92
C LEU A 30 18.97 -1.63 -1.48
N PHE A 31 19.86 -1.12 -0.62
CA PHE A 31 21.08 -0.40 -1.03
C PHE A 31 22.17 -1.33 -1.59
N ALA A 32 22.01 -2.65 -1.49
CA ALA A 32 22.86 -3.58 -2.20
C ALA A 32 22.51 -3.53 -3.69
N TRP A 33 23.32 -2.81 -4.48
CA TRP A 33 23.14 -2.63 -5.93
C TRP A 33 22.82 -3.92 -6.71
N LYS A 34 23.38 -5.06 -6.27
CA LYS A 34 23.13 -6.40 -6.84
C LYS A 34 21.68 -6.90 -6.69
N ARG A 35 20.90 -6.33 -5.76
CA ARG A 35 19.51 -6.68 -5.49
C ARG A 35 18.51 -5.71 -6.11
N LEU A 36 18.96 -4.54 -6.57
CA LEU A 36 18.09 -3.53 -7.19
C LEU A 36 17.40 -4.04 -8.45
N LEU A 37 18.16 -4.70 -9.35
CA LEU A 37 17.59 -5.19 -10.61
C LEU A 37 16.49 -6.25 -10.39
N PRO A 38 16.70 -7.32 -9.59
CA PRO A 38 15.63 -8.26 -9.27
C PRO A 38 14.40 -7.60 -8.63
N VAL A 39 14.60 -6.66 -7.70
CA VAL A 39 13.50 -5.94 -7.04
C VAL A 39 12.71 -5.10 -8.04
N ALA A 40 13.40 -4.37 -8.93
CA ALA A 40 12.77 -3.57 -9.97
C ALA A 40 11.96 -4.45 -10.94
N LEU A 41 12.51 -5.60 -11.36
CA LEU A 41 11.82 -6.54 -12.25
C LEU A 41 10.56 -7.12 -11.59
N TRP A 42 10.66 -7.55 -10.33
CA TRP A 42 9.50 -8.02 -9.58
C TRP A 42 8.46 -6.93 -9.39
N SER A 43 8.89 -5.69 -9.12
CA SER A 43 7.99 -4.55 -9.01
C SER A 43 7.25 -4.30 -10.33
N ILE A 44 7.96 -4.23 -11.46
CA ILE A 44 7.32 -4.05 -12.78
C ILE A 44 6.33 -5.17 -13.07
N ALA A 45 6.68 -6.42 -12.74
CA ALA A 45 5.79 -7.56 -12.92
C ALA A 45 4.52 -7.44 -12.07
N ILE A 46 4.64 -7.09 -10.79
CA ILE A 46 3.50 -6.89 -9.88
C ILE A 46 2.59 -5.79 -10.39
N TRP A 47 3.14 -4.62 -10.77
CA TRP A 47 2.36 -3.49 -11.27
C TRP A 47 1.69 -3.79 -12.61
N SER A 48 2.30 -4.64 -13.45
CA SER A 48 1.72 -5.07 -14.72
C SER A 48 0.55 -6.03 -14.50
N ILE A 49 0.67 -6.98 -13.56
CA ILE A 49 -0.44 -7.85 -13.14
C ILE A 49 -1.57 -7.03 -12.54
N GLU A 50 -1.23 -6.05 -11.70
CA GLU A 50 -2.21 -5.14 -11.12
C GLU A 50 -2.93 -4.35 -12.21
N LEU A 51 -2.21 -3.72 -13.14
CA LEU A 51 -2.82 -3.01 -14.28
C LEU A 51 -3.77 -3.91 -15.09
N ALA A 52 -3.40 -5.18 -15.32
CA ALA A 52 -4.28 -6.12 -16.02
C ALA A 52 -5.60 -6.38 -15.25
N ALA A 53 -5.56 -6.42 -13.92
CA ALA A 53 -6.77 -6.52 -13.10
C ALA A 53 -7.66 -5.27 -13.23
N TYR A 54 -7.07 -4.07 -13.27
CA TYR A 54 -7.83 -2.82 -13.46
C TYR A 54 -8.49 -2.78 -14.84
N VAL A 55 -7.80 -3.25 -15.89
CA VAL A 55 -8.38 -3.42 -17.23
C VAL A 55 -9.54 -4.41 -17.18
N ALA A 56 -9.35 -5.58 -16.56
CA ALA A 56 -10.42 -6.58 -16.44
C ALA A 56 -11.66 -6.06 -15.70
N ILE A 57 -11.47 -5.18 -14.71
CA ILE A 57 -12.59 -4.50 -14.05
C ILE A 57 -13.31 -3.58 -15.01
N GLY A 58 -12.61 -2.72 -15.75
CA GLY A 58 -13.28 -1.84 -16.73
C GLY A 58 -14.06 -2.63 -17.79
N GLU A 59 -13.48 -3.72 -18.29
CA GLU A 59 -14.17 -4.64 -19.21
C GLU A 59 -15.43 -5.25 -18.58
N SER A 60 -15.38 -5.65 -17.30
CA SER A 60 -16.55 -6.19 -16.59
C SER A 60 -17.72 -5.21 -16.45
N PHE A 61 -17.41 -3.91 -16.47
CA PHE A 61 -18.39 -2.81 -16.45
C PHE A 61 -18.64 -2.21 -17.85
N GLN A 62 -18.14 -2.85 -18.91
CA GLN A 62 -18.29 -2.39 -20.31
C GLN A 62 -17.75 -0.98 -20.55
N VAL A 63 -16.68 -0.60 -19.83
CA VAL A 63 -16.02 0.70 -19.99
C VAL A 63 -14.87 0.58 -20.98
N GLU A 64 -15.07 1.15 -22.17
CA GLU A 64 -14.01 1.29 -23.15
C GLU A 64 -13.24 2.57 -22.90
N MET A 65 -11.99 2.45 -22.43
CA MET A 65 -11.10 3.59 -22.31
C MET A 65 -9.65 3.26 -22.68
N PRO A 66 -8.88 4.23 -23.19
CA PRO A 66 -7.48 4.01 -23.52
C PRO A 66 -6.65 3.56 -22.31
N LEU A 67 -5.64 2.72 -22.52
CA LEU A 67 -4.77 2.16 -21.47
C LEU A 67 -4.21 3.21 -20.50
N ARG A 68 -3.92 4.42 -20.97
CA ARG A 68 -3.47 5.55 -20.12
C ARG A 68 -4.45 5.90 -18.98
N TYR A 69 -5.75 5.72 -19.16
CA TYR A 69 -6.75 5.98 -18.12
C TYR A 69 -6.86 4.82 -17.13
N TYR A 70 -6.59 3.59 -17.55
CA TYR A 70 -6.38 2.47 -16.64
C TYR A 70 -5.12 2.64 -15.78
N ILE A 71 -4.04 3.17 -16.35
CA ILE A 71 -2.85 3.56 -15.57
C ILE A 71 -3.19 4.69 -14.58
N LEU A 72 -4.00 5.66 -15.00
CA LEU A 72 -4.46 6.72 -14.10
C LEU A 72 -5.33 6.16 -12.96
N PHE A 73 -6.19 5.18 -13.26
CA PHE A 73 -6.99 4.48 -12.27
C PHE A 73 -6.09 3.78 -11.23
N LEU A 74 -5.13 2.97 -11.71
CA LEU A 74 -4.11 2.29 -10.90
C LEU A 74 -3.38 3.25 -9.97
N VAL A 75 -2.83 4.33 -10.51
CA VAL A 75 -2.04 5.32 -9.75
C VAL A 75 -2.92 6.04 -8.74
N THR A 76 -4.11 6.50 -9.14
CA THR A 76 -4.97 7.30 -8.25
C THR A 76 -5.50 6.45 -7.08
N LEU A 77 -5.89 5.20 -7.33
CA LEU A 77 -6.33 4.29 -6.27
C LEU A 77 -5.21 4.02 -5.27
N ASN A 78 -4.01 3.66 -5.76
CA ASN A 78 -2.87 3.40 -4.89
C ASN A 78 -2.42 4.64 -4.10
N PHE A 79 -2.38 5.81 -4.73
CA PHE A 79 -1.90 7.02 -4.07
C PHE A 79 -2.94 7.61 -3.10
N SER A 80 -4.23 7.47 -3.39
CA SER A 80 -5.29 7.88 -2.46
C SER A 80 -5.25 7.07 -1.16
N SER A 81 -4.78 5.81 -1.19
CA SER A 81 -4.57 4.98 0.01
C SER A 81 -3.49 5.53 0.96
N LEU A 82 -2.56 6.36 0.45
CA LEU A 82 -1.50 6.97 1.25
C LEU A 82 -2.01 8.13 2.12
N VAL A 83 -3.23 8.62 1.87
CA VAL A 83 -3.83 9.70 2.64
C VAL A 83 -4.34 9.15 3.98
N PRO A 84 -3.78 9.55 5.13
CA PRO A 84 -4.14 9.00 6.44
C PRO A 84 -5.41 9.66 7.00
N ALA A 85 -6.47 9.75 6.18
CA ALA A 85 -7.72 10.42 6.54
C ALA A 85 -8.81 9.47 7.04
N ALA A 86 -8.74 8.18 6.70
CA ALA A 86 -9.71 7.17 7.13
C ALA A 86 -9.03 5.82 7.37
N PRO A 87 -9.46 5.04 8.39
CA PRO A 87 -9.00 3.67 8.58
C PRO A 87 -9.24 2.84 7.32
N GLY A 88 -8.19 2.19 6.81
CA GLY A 88 -8.28 1.38 5.60
C GLY A 88 -8.56 2.16 4.31
N GLY A 89 -8.48 3.49 4.32
CA GLY A 89 -8.74 4.32 3.14
C GLY A 89 -10.19 4.33 2.66
N ILE A 90 -11.12 3.72 3.42
CA ILE A 90 -12.55 3.64 3.07
C ILE A 90 -13.13 5.04 2.97
N GLY A 91 -13.81 5.32 1.87
CA GLY A 91 -14.40 6.61 1.51
C GLY A 91 -13.42 7.55 0.82
N VAL A 92 -12.15 7.57 1.25
CA VAL A 92 -11.10 8.45 0.68
C VAL A 92 -10.70 7.97 -0.71
N ILE A 93 -10.43 6.66 -0.82
CA ILE A 93 -10.07 6.02 -2.09
C ILE A 93 -11.21 6.18 -3.10
N GLU A 94 -12.43 5.90 -2.67
CA GLU A 94 -13.64 6.01 -3.48
C GLU A 94 -13.87 7.44 -3.95
N ALA A 95 -13.79 8.42 -3.05
CA ALA A 95 -14.04 9.82 -3.39
C ALA A 95 -12.99 10.37 -4.38
N ILE A 96 -11.70 10.14 -4.12
CA ILE A 96 -10.62 10.68 -4.96
C ILE A 96 -10.60 9.98 -6.32
N THR A 97 -10.60 8.64 -6.31
CA THR A 97 -10.38 7.86 -7.53
C THR A 97 -11.59 7.92 -8.46
N SER A 98 -12.81 7.78 -7.94
CA SER A 98 -14.01 7.93 -8.78
C SER A 98 -14.12 9.34 -9.34
N GLY A 99 -13.76 10.37 -8.57
CA GLY A 99 -13.72 11.76 -9.03
C GLY A 99 -12.75 11.99 -10.18
N VAL A 100 -11.61 11.29 -10.20
CA VAL A 100 -10.66 11.32 -11.32
C VAL A 100 -11.21 10.57 -12.54
N LEU A 101 -11.81 9.40 -12.35
CA LEU A 101 -12.42 8.62 -13.44
C LEU A 101 -13.57 9.37 -14.13
N VAL A 102 -14.40 10.08 -13.36
CA VAL A 102 -15.45 10.94 -13.91
C VAL A 102 -14.89 12.05 -14.79
N LYS A 103 -13.76 12.66 -14.40
CA LYS A 103 -13.11 13.71 -15.20
C LYS A 103 -12.55 13.20 -16.54
N VAL A 104 -12.23 11.92 -16.65
CA VAL A 104 -11.79 11.32 -17.92
C VAL A 104 -12.93 10.72 -18.73
N GLY A 105 -14.19 10.93 -18.30
CA GLY A 105 -15.40 10.63 -19.06
C GLY A 105 -16.15 9.36 -18.66
N VAL A 106 -15.75 8.69 -17.58
CA VAL A 106 -16.51 7.53 -17.05
C VAL A 106 -17.76 8.03 -16.34
N ASP A 107 -18.89 7.36 -16.54
CA ASP A 107 -20.12 7.67 -15.80
C ASP A 107 -19.89 7.59 -14.28
N ARG A 108 -20.54 8.47 -13.51
CA ARG A 108 -20.30 8.61 -12.07
C ARG A 108 -20.63 7.33 -11.29
N GLU A 109 -21.72 6.65 -11.64
CA GLU A 109 -22.16 5.46 -10.94
C GLU A 109 -21.22 4.29 -11.28
N ILE A 110 -20.84 4.17 -12.55
CA ILE A 110 -19.89 3.16 -13.02
C ILE A 110 -18.49 3.39 -12.43
N ALA A 111 -18.00 4.62 -12.42
CA ALA A 111 -16.70 4.97 -11.85
C ALA A 111 -16.61 4.59 -10.36
N LEU A 112 -17.65 4.90 -9.58
CA LEU A 112 -17.72 4.51 -8.18
C LEU A 112 -17.76 2.98 -8.02
N ALA A 113 -18.57 2.30 -8.82
CA ALA A 113 -18.67 0.83 -8.80
C ALA A 113 -17.32 0.17 -9.10
N MET A 114 -16.62 0.62 -10.15
CA MET A 114 -15.29 0.12 -10.51
C MET A 114 -14.28 0.28 -9.37
N VAL A 115 -14.25 1.46 -8.72
CA VAL A 115 -13.32 1.75 -7.62
C VAL A 115 -13.63 0.87 -6.41
N ILE A 116 -14.90 0.76 -6.01
CA ILE A 116 -15.32 -0.09 -4.89
C ILE A 116 -14.99 -1.56 -5.19
N SER A 117 -15.27 -2.04 -6.39
CA SER A 117 -14.94 -3.41 -6.80
C SER A 117 -13.44 -3.67 -6.69
N GLN A 118 -12.61 -2.77 -7.21
CA GLN A 118 -11.16 -2.92 -7.13
C GLN A 118 -10.66 -2.88 -5.69
N HIS A 119 -11.16 -1.96 -4.87
CA HIS A 119 -10.76 -1.83 -3.48
C HIS A 119 -11.14 -3.07 -2.66
N LEU A 120 -12.34 -3.62 -2.90
CA LEU A 120 -12.77 -4.88 -2.31
C LEU A 120 -11.90 -6.07 -2.76
N ILE A 121 -11.58 -6.16 -4.05
CA ILE A 121 -10.68 -7.20 -4.58
C ILE A 121 -9.30 -7.11 -3.90
N GLN A 122 -8.78 -5.90 -3.68
CA GLN A 122 -7.52 -5.71 -2.99
C GLN A 122 -7.56 -6.19 -1.53
N TYR A 123 -8.67 -5.94 -0.83
CA TYR A 123 -8.88 -6.54 0.50
C TYR A 123 -8.91 -8.06 0.47
N ILE A 124 -9.58 -8.66 -0.52
CA ILE A 124 -9.75 -10.10 -0.61
C ILE A 124 -8.43 -10.80 -1.00
N VAL A 125 -7.74 -10.29 -2.01
CA VAL A 125 -6.58 -10.97 -2.62
C VAL A 125 -5.27 -10.61 -1.91
N VAL A 126 -5.17 -9.42 -1.32
CA VAL A 126 -3.95 -8.96 -0.64
C VAL A 126 -4.17 -8.87 0.87
N GLY A 127 -5.24 -8.19 1.29
CA GLY A 127 -5.52 -7.93 2.71
C GLY A 127 -5.73 -9.19 3.53
N ILE A 128 -6.60 -10.10 3.08
CA ILE A 128 -6.94 -11.34 3.79
C ILE A 128 -5.73 -12.29 3.85
N PRO A 129 -5.08 -12.66 2.72
CA PRO A 129 -3.89 -13.52 2.77
C PRO A 129 -2.76 -12.91 3.60
N GLY A 130 -2.49 -11.61 3.45
CA GLY A 130 -1.48 -10.92 4.26
C GLY A 130 -1.80 -10.99 5.75
N SER A 131 -3.07 -10.80 6.13
CA SER A 131 -3.51 -10.93 7.53
C SER A 131 -3.34 -12.36 8.05
N ILE A 132 -3.76 -13.37 7.29
CA ILE A 132 -3.60 -14.78 7.66
C ILE A 132 -2.11 -15.12 7.86
N SER A 133 -1.25 -14.74 6.92
CA SER A 133 0.19 -14.94 7.01
C SER A 133 0.80 -14.25 8.24
N MET A 134 0.34 -13.03 8.57
CA MET A 134 0.81 -12.32 9.76
C MET A 134 0.44 -13.06 11.06
N PHE A 135 -0.79 -13.56 11.17
CA PHE A 135 -1.24 -14.27 12.37
C PHE A 135 -0.58 -15.64 12.55
N THR A 136 -0.32 -16.37 11.46
CA THR A 136 0.36 -17.67 11.52
C THR A 136 1.86 -17.53 11.78
N TRP A 137 2.53 -16.59 11.11
CA TRP A 137 3.97 -16.37 11.25
C TRP A 137 4.36 -15.80 12.62
N LYS A 138 3.50 -14.94 13.21
CA LYS A 138 3.70 -14.45 14.58
C LYS A 138 3.72 -15.59 15.60
N GLN A 139 2.83 -16.57 15.44
CA GLN A 139 2.80 -17.75 16.31
C GLN A 139 4.08 -18.57 16.16
N GLU A 140 4.60 -18.70 14.94
CA GLU A 140 5.83 -19.46 14.68
C GLU A 140 7.08 -18.78 15.26
N ILE A 141 7.20 -17.46 15.11
CA ILE A 141 8.29 -16.69 15.75
C ILE A 141 8.24 -16.86 17.28
N GLN A 142 7.04 -16.80 17.87
CA GLN A 142 6.87 -16.98 19.32
C GLN A 142 7.24 -18.40 19.77
N ARG A 143 6.90 -19.42 18.99
CA ARG A 143 7.30 -20.82 19.26
C ARG A 143 8.82 -21.00 19.22
N VAL A 144 9.48 -20.50 18.17
CA VAL A 144 10.95 -20.59 18.04
C VAL A 144 11.67 -19.83 19.15
N ALA A 145 11.13 -18.69 19.58
CA ALA A 145 11.69 -17.92 20.70
C ALA A 145 11.54 -18.66 22.04
N ALA A 146 10.41 -19.31 22.29
CA ALA A 146 10.17 -20.10 23.50
C ALA A 146 11.03 -21.37 23.57
N GLN A 147 11.42 -21.94 22.43
CA GLN A 147 12.24 -23.16 22.35
C GLN A 147 13.75 -22.90 22.57
N LYS A 148 14.17 -21.62 22.55
CA LYS A 148 15.56 -21.19 22.82
C LYS A 148 15.80 -20.77 24.28
N GLN A 149 14.77 -20.84 25.14
CA GLN A 149 14.88 -20.66 26.60
C GLN A 149 14.93 -22.02 27.29
#